data_AF-A0A7C2W3U8-F1
#
_entry.id   AF-A0A7C2W3U8-F1
#
_cell.length_a   1.000
_cell.length_b   1.000
_cell.length_c   1.000
_cell.angle_alpha   90.00
_cell.angle_beta   90.00
_cell.angle_gamma   90.00
#
_symmetry.space_group_name_H-M   'P 1'
#
loop_
_entity.id
_entity.type
_entity.pdbx_description
1 polymer ?
#
loop_
_entity_poly.entity_id
_entity_poly.type
_entity_poly.pdbx_seq_one_letter_code
_entity_poly.pdbx_strand_id
1 'polypeptide(L)'
;MYLFDASAVVNLVKRGSLKPFIRGATLDLAVYESLNAIWKEHKMLSRIDLETARTFVEILKGLFDSIPLESVKGYETEVFELASKEGLTVYDAAYLYVAMKDGLTLVSD
;
A
#
# COMPACT_ATOMS: atom_id res chain seq x y z
N MET A 1 -7.08 1.30 -14.65
CA MET A 1 -6.44 0.32 -13.74
C MET A 1 -6.10 1.09 -12.47
N TYR A 2 -6.13 0.45 -11.30
CA TYR A 2 -6.03 1.16 -10.02
C TYR A 2 -4.64 1.00 -9.41
N LEU A 3 -4.15 2.01 -8.71
CA LEU A 3 -2.99 1.89 -7.81
C LEU A 3 -3.52 2.03 -6.38
N PHE A 4 -3.35 1.00 -5.55
CA PHE A 4 -3.78 1.04 -4.16
C PHE A 4 -2.60 1.42 -3.28
N ASP A 5 -2.80 2.37 -2.36
CA ASP A 5 -1.83 2.60 -1.28
C ASP A 5 -1.99 1.56 -0.15
N ALA A 6 -1.10 1.61 0.84
CA ALA A 6 -1.17 0.69 1.97
C ALA A 6 -2.44 0.85 2.82
N SER A 7 -2.97 2.06 2.96
CA SER A 7 -4.19 2.32 3.74
C SER A 7 -5.40 1.61 3.11
N ALA A 8 -5.59 1.76 1.79
CA ALA A 8 -6.63 1.10 1.03
C ALA A 8 -6.46 -0.43 1.03
N VAL A 9 -5.23 -0.93 0.88
CA VAL A 9 -4.92 -2.36 0.95
C VAL A 9 -5.38 -2.93 2.29
N VAL A 10 -4.92 -2.36 3.41
CA VAL A 10 -5.25 -2.84 4.76
C VAL A 10 -6.75 -2.78 5.02
N ASN A 11 -7.39 -1.67 4.65
CA ASN A 11 -8.83 -1.50 4.85
C ASN A 11 -9.68 -2.52 4.07
N LEU A 12 -9.34 -2.77 2.80
CA LEU A 12 -10.05 -3.75 1.97
C LEU A 12 -9.84 -5.19 2.46
N VAL A 13 -8.61 -5.54 2.85
CA VAL A 13 -8.28 -6.84 3.44
C VAL A 13 -9.07 -7.07 4.73
N LYS A 14 -9.12 -6.08 5.63
CA LYS A 14 -9.91 -6.17 6.87
C LYS A 14 -11.40 -6.29 6.65
N ARG A 15 -11.92 -5.76 5.53
CA ARG A 15 -13.32 -5.91 5.10
C ARG A 15 -13.59 -7.23 4.36
N GLY A 16 -12.57 -8.06 4.12
CA GLY A 16 -12.68 -9.28 3.33
C GLY A 16 -12.99 -9.03 1.85
N SER A 17 -12.71 -7.83 1.34
CA SER A 17 -13.06 -7.42 -0.02
C SER A 17 -11.83 -7.42 -0.93
N LEU A 18 -11.56 -8.56 -1.59
CA LEU A 18 -10.39 -8.71 -2.47
C LEU A 18 -10.69 -8.45 -3.95
N LYS A 19 -11.98 -8.43 -4.35
CA LYS A 19 -12.40 -8.19 -5.75
C LYS A 19 -11.83 -6.91 -6.37
N PRO A 20 -11.69 -5.78 -5.65
CA PRO A 20 -11.13 -4.55 -6.23
C PRO A 20 -9.70 -4.72 -6.78
N PHE A 21 -8.91 -5.64 -6.23
CA PHE A 21 -7.51 -5.84 -6.61
C PHE A 21 -7.33 -6.52 -7.97
N ILE A 22 -8.37 -7.14 -8.55
CA ILE A 22 -8.31 -7.83 -9.86
C ILE A 22 -7.82 -6.89 -10.99
N ARG A 23 -8.07 -5.58 -10.87
CA ARG A 23 -7.66 -4.58 -11.85
C ARG A 23 -6.74 -3.52 -11.24
N GLY A 24 -5.92 -3.90 -10.27
CA GLY A 24 -4.98 -2.96 -9.67
C GLY A 24 -3.59 -3.53 -9.39
N ALA A 25 -2.72 -2.59 -9.06
CA ALA A 25 -1.36 -2.77 -8.64
C ALA A 25 -1.13 -1.99 -7.34
N THR A 26 0.03 -2.15 -6.74
CA THR A 26 0.49 -1.32 -5.62
C THR A 26 2.01 -1.13 -5.71
N LEU A 27 2.61 -0.44 -4.74
CA LEU A 27 4.05 -0.30 -4.66
C LEU A 27 4.67 -1.43 -3.81
N ASP A 28 5.93 -1.76 -4.07
CA ASP A 28 6.77 -2.54 -3.16
C ASP A 28 6.79 -1.94 -1.73
N LEU A 29 6.71 -0.61 -1.62
CA LEU A 29 6.52 0.14 -0.37
C LEU A 29 5.28 -0.31 0.43
N ALA A 30 4.18 -0.65 -0.25
CA ALA A 30 2.92 -1.01 0.39
C ALA A 30 3.03 -2.30 1.22
N VAL A 31 3.98 -3.18 0.88
CA VAL A 31 4.29 -4.37 1.67
C VAL A 31 4.72 -3.96 3.07
N TYR A 32 5.70 -3.07 3.18
CA TYR A 32 6.24 -2.62 4.46
C TYR A 32 5.21 -1.83 5.27
N GLU A 33 4.49 -0.94 4.61
CA GLU A 33 3.48 -0.11 5.27
C GLU A 33 2.29 -0.93 5.77
N SER A 34 1.81 -1.90 4.99
CA SER A 34 0.72 -2.79 5.39
C SER A 34 1.11 -3.68 6.56
N LEU A 35 2.32 -4.26 6.53
CA LEU A 35 2.84 -5.06 7.66
C LEU A 35 3.01 -4.20 8.91
N ASN A 36 3.49 -2.96 8.77
CA ASN A 36 3.61 -2.02 9.88
C ASN A 36 2.24 -1.64 10.46
N ALA A 37 1.21 -1.48 9.63
CA ALA A 37 -0.15 -1.22 10.10
C ALA A 37 -0.69 -2.38 10.97
N ILE A 38 -0.54 -3.63 10.51
CA ILE A 38 -0.93 -4.82 11.29
C ILE A 38 -0.10 -4.92 12.58
N TRP A 39 1.21 -4.65 12.51
CA TRP A 39 2.07 -4.65 13.70
C TRP A 39 1.65 -3.58 14.72
N LYS A 40 1.30 -2.37 14.28
CA LYS A 40 0.79 -1.31 15.17
C LYS A 40 -0.50 -1.72 15.86
N GLU A 41 -1.44 -2.34 15.13
CA GLU A 41 -2.67 -2.85 15.72
C GLU A 41 -2.43 -3.93 16.77
N HIS A 42 -1.47 -4.83 16.51
CA HIS A 42 -1.10 -5.88 17.46
C HIS A 42 -0.32 -5.36 18.68
N LYS A 43 0.76 -4.61 18.46
CA LYS A 43 1.74 -4.25 19.50
C LYS A 43 1.51 -2.91 20.15
N MET A 44 1.15 -1.88 19.39
CA MET A 44 0.99 -0.53 19.94
C MET A 44 -0.42 -0.31 20.50
N LEU A 45 -1.43 -0.86 19.82
CA LEU A 45 -2.83 -0.61 20.14
C LEU A 45 -3.52 -1.78 20.85
N SER A 46 -2.87 -2.95 20.92
CA SER A 46 -3.41 -4.18 21.52
C SER A 46 -4.84 -4.52 21.03
N ARG A 47 -5.15 -4.21 19.77
CA ARG A 47 -6.48 -4.41 19.17
C ARG A 47 -6.71 -5.84 18.69
N ILE A 48 -5.62 -6.52 18.32
CA ILE A 48 -5.63 -7.89 17.81
C ILE A 48 -4.54 -8.71 18.49
N ASP A 49 -4.80 -9.99 18.71
CA ASP A 49 -3.79 -10.92 19.19
C ASP A 49 -2.79 -11.31 18.08
N LEU A 50 -1.76 -12.07 18.48
CA LEU A 50 -0.70 -12.47 17.55
C LEU A 50 -1.22 -13.41 16.46
N GLU A 51 -2.20 -14.25 16.77
CA GLU A 51 -2.76 -15.23 15.83
C GLU A 51 -3.57 -14.55 14.73
N THR A 52 -4.40 -13.59 15.12
CA THR A 52 -5.16 -12.72 14.21
C THR A 52 -4.21 -11.88 13.36
N ALA A 53 -3.16 -11.30 13.96
CA ALA A 53 -2.16 -10.54 13.21
C ALA A 53 -1.45 -11.41 12.16
N ARG A 54 -1.06 -12.65 12.51
CA ARG A 54 -0.46 -13.60 11.57
C ARG A 54 -1.41 -13.96 10.43
N THR A 55 -2.69 -14.14 10.73
CA THR A 55 -3.72 -14.40 9.72
C THR A 55 -3.80 -13.27 8.69
N PHE A 56 -3.79 -12.01 9.14
CA PHE A 56 -3.74 -10.87 8.22
C PHE A 56 -2.46 -10.83 7.39
N VAL A 57 -1.30 -11.15 7.98
CA VAL A 57 -0.02 -11.19 7.26
C VAL A 57 -0.05 -12.24 6.14
N GLU A 58 -0.58 -13.43 6.38
CA GLU A 58 -0.68 -14.46 5.33
C GLU A 58 -1.66 -14.06 4.21
N ILE A 59 -2.76 -13.37 4.54
CA ILE A 59 -3.68 -12.83 3.53
C ILE A 59 -2.98 -11.75 2.69
N LEU A 60 -2.25 -10.82 3.34
CA LEU A 60 -1.49 -9.78 2.65
C LEU A 60 -0.42 -10.38 1.73
N LYS A 61 0.30 -11.40 2.20
CA LYS A 61 1.28 -12.14 1.39
C LYS A 61 0.63 -12.71 0.13
N GLY A 62 -0.47 -13.46 0.27
CA GLY A 62 -1.19 -14.01 -0.88
C GLY A 62 -1.71 -12.95 -1.84
N LEU A 63 -2.14 -11.80 -1.32
CA LEU A 63 -2.54 -10.64 -2.13
C LEU A 63 -1.36 -10.08 -2.93
N PHE A 64 -0.24 -9.77 -2.28
CA PHE A 64 0.93 -9.18 -2.95
C PHE A 64 1.58 -10.13 -3.95
N ASP A 65 1.50 -11.45 -3.73
CA ASP A 65 1.93 -12.46 -4.72
C ASP A 65 1.00 -12.50 -5.95
N SER A 66 -0.21 -11.95 -5.85
CA SER A 66 -1.27 -12.03 -6.88
C SER A 66 -1.46 -10.74 -7.70
N ILE A 67 -0.83 -9.63 -7.31
CA ILE A 67 -0.96 -8.33 -8.01
C ILE A 67 0.42 -7.76 -8.37
N PRO A 68 0.51 -6.91 -9.42
CA PRO A 68 1.77 -6.24 -9.73
C PRO A 68 2.24 -5.34 -8.58
N LEU A 69 3.55 -5.41 -8.30
CA LEU A 69 4.26 -4.52 -7.39
C LEU A 69 5.17 -3.61 -8.22
N GLU A 70 4.80 -2.33 -8.30
CA GLU A 70 5.61 -1.30 -8.94
C GLU A 70 6.65 -0.76 -7.97
N SER A 71 7.72 -0.15 -8.51
CA SER A 71 8.79 0.43 -7.70
C SER A 71 9.13 1.83 -8.21
N VAL A 72 9.52 2.71 -7.29
CA VAL A 72 10.01 4.06 -7.61
C VAL A 72 11.51 4.09 -7.88
N LYS A 73 12.18 2.94 -7.87
CA LYS A 73 13.61 2.84 -8.17
C LYS A 73 13.91 3.39 -9.57
N GLY A 74 14.83 4.36 -9.66
CA GLY A 74 15.13 5.10 -10.88
C GLY A 74 14.30 6.36 -11.10
N TYR A 75 13.39 6.70 -10.18
CA TYR A 75 12.56 7.90 -10.18
C TYR A 75 12.63 8.66 -8.84
N GLU A 76 13.69 8.44 -8.06
CA GLU A 76 13.82 8.96 -6.69
C GLU A 76 13.82 10.49 -6.67
N THR A 77 14.45 11.12 -7.66
CA THR A 77 14.50 12.59 -7.79
C THR A 77 13.12 13.14 -8.09
N GLU A 78 12.38 12.55 -9.02
CA GLU A 78 11.06 13.00 -9.43
C GLU A 78 10.04 12.84 -8.31
N VAL A 79 10.10 11.73 -7.56
CA VAL A 79 9.26 11.52 -6.38
C VAL A 79 9.57 12.57 -5.31
N PHE A 80 10.84 12.84 -5.05
CA PHE A 80 11.25 13.85 -4.06
C PHE A 80 10.83 15.28 -4.48
N GLU A 81 10.99 15.63 -5.75
CA GLU A 81 10.54 16.91 -6.29
C GLU A 81 9.01 17.05 -6.21
N LEU A 82 8.26 16.00 -6.53
CA LEU A 82 6.80 15.99 -6.40
C LEU A 82 6.38 16.15 -4.94
N ALA A 83 7.02 15.42 -4.01
CA ALA A 83 6.77 15.56 -2.58
C ALA A 83 6.99 17.00 -2.10
N SER A 84 8.10 17.61 -2.53
CA SER A 84 8.46 18.97 -2.16
C SER A 84 7.49 20.01 -2.73
N LYS A 85 7.04 19.80 -3.97
CA LYS A 85 6.11 20.69 -4.67
C LYS A 85 4.70 20.66 -4.07
N GLU A 86 4.22 19.46 -3.73
CA GLU A 86 2.85 19.24 -3.25
C GLU A 86 2.73 19.23 -1.72
N GLY A 87 3.86 19.32 -0.99
CA GLY A 87 3.87 19.31 0.48
C GLY A 87 3.52 17.94 1.09
N LEU A 88 3.85 16.86 0.39
CA LEU A 88 3.55 15.48 0.78
C LEU A 88 4.76 14.81 1.43
N THR A 89 4.53 13.71 2.16
CA THR A 89 5.63 12.81 2.50
C THR A 89 6.14 12.12 1.23
N VAL A 90 7.41 11.67 1.25
CA VAL A 90 7.99 10.93 0.12
C VAL A 90 7.22 9.61 -0.15
N TYR A 91 6.64 9.02 0.89
CA TYR A 91 5.81 7.82 0.77
C TYR A 91 4.53 8.09 -0.02
N ASP A 92 3.78 9.14 0.35
CA ASP A 92 2.54 9.50 -0.36
C ASP A 92 2.83 9.97 -1.79
N ALA A 93 3.91 10.74 -1.96
CA ALA A 93 4.34 11.20 -3.28
C ALA A 93 4.76 10.03 -4.20
N ALA A 94 5.30 8.93 -3.66
CA ALA A 94 5.64 7.76 -4.45
C ALA A 94 4.39 7.15 -5.12
N TYR A 95 3.30 6.98 -4.37
CA TYR A 95 2.03 6.50 -4.93
C TYR A 95 1.46 7.49 -5.96
N LEU A 96 1.47 8.79 -5.64
CA LEU A 96 0.97 9.82 -6.56
C LEU A 96 1.77 9.84 -7.87
N TYR A 97 3.10 9.78 -7.78
CA TYR A 97 3.99 9.77 -8.94
C TYR A 97 3.73 8.58 -9.86
N VAL A 98 3.70 7.36 -9.31
CA VAL A 98 3.46 6.14 -10.11
C VAL A 98 2.07 6.17 -10.73
N ALA A 99 1.05 6.61 -9.98
CA ALA A 99 -0.30 6.75 -10.52
C ALA A 99 -0.35 7.73 -11.70
N MET A 100 0.34 8.87 -11.62
CA MET A 100 0.43 9.85 -12.71
C MET A 100 1.21 9.31 -13.91
N LYS A 101 2.38 8.72 -13.67
CA LYS A 101 3.29 8.18 -14.70
C LYS A 101 2.62 7.10 -15.54
N ASP A 102 1.86 6.20 -14.91
CA ASP A 102 1.27 5.03 -15.57
C ASP A 102 -0.23 5.21 -15.88
N GLY A 103 -0.80 6.40 -15.63
CA GLY A 103 -2.20 6.72 -15.92
C GLY A 103 -3.20 5.90 -15.09
N LEU A 104 -2.87 5.62 -13.83
CA LEU A 104 -3.67 4.83 -12.90
C LEU A 104 -4.54 5.74 -12.01
N THR A 105 -5.69 5.23 -11.59
CA THR A 105 -6.49 5.88 -10.54
C THR A 105 -5.93 5.48 -9.18
N LEU A 106 -5.37 6.43 -8.43
CA LEU A 106 -4.93 6.22 -7.05
C LEU A 106 -6.13 6.00 -6.13
N VAL A 107 -6.07 4.96 -5.29
CA VAL A 107 -7.04 4.63 -4.25
C VAL A 107 -6.33 4.69 -2.90
N SER A 108 -6.83 5.54 -2.01
CA SER A 108 -6.26 5.86 -0.68
C SER A 108 -7.40 6.20 0.30
N ASP A 109 -7.20 6.00 1.61
CA ASP A 109 -8.17 6.27 2.70
C ASP A 109 -7.57 7.10 3.85
#